data_AF-A0A9N9ISZ0-F1
#
_entry.id   AF-A0A9N9ISZ0-F1
#
_cell.length_a   1.000
_cell.length_b   1.000
_cell.length_c   1.000
_cell.angle_alpha   90.00
_cell.angle_beta   90.00
_cell.angle_gamma   90.00
#
_symmetry.space_group_name_H-M   'P 1'
#
loop_
_entity.id
_entity.type
_entity.pdbx_description
1 polymer ?
#
loop_
_entity_poly.entity_id
_entity_poly.type
_entity_poly.pdbx_seq_one_letter_code
_entity_poly.pdbx_strand_id
1 'polypeptide(L)'
;SIKLSQSDWSSLENIAAFLKRFAKLSTEMCSSFYLTISAVYPMYNHLIDHCEKRMNNTEISKKIAMSAKAIWDKLQEYYNKTSDSFHYIATILDPQ
;
A
#
# COMPACT_ATOMS: atom_id res chain seq x y z
N SER A 1 -10.59 1.55 32.26
CA SER A 1 -11.04 2.18 31.01
C SER A 1 -9.88 2.94 30.40
N ILE A 2 -9.37 2.54 29.23
CA ILE A 2 -8.33 3.31 28.53
C ILE A 2 -9.02 4.55 27.95
N LYS A 3 -8.65 5.75 28.41
CA LYS A 3 -9.11 7.01 27.82
C LYS A 3 -8.01 7.52 26.89
N LEU A 4 -8.31 7.53 25.60
CA LEU A 4 -7.44 8.12 24.59
C LEU A 4 -7.52 9.64 24.67
N SER A 5 -6.37 10.30 24.55
CA SER A 5 -6.31 11.76 24.43
C SER A 5 -6.74 12.21 23.03
N GLN A 6 -7.04 13.50 22.86
CA GLN A 6 -7.38 14.05 21.55
C GLN A 6 -6.27 13.85 20.51
N SER A 7 -5.00 13.92 20.93
CA SER A 7 -3.84 13.64 20.07
C SER A 7 -3.74 12.18 19.66
N ASP A 8 -4.15 11.25 20.53
CA ASP A 8 -4.17 9.82 20.19
C ASP A 8 -5.26 9.53 19.17
N TRP A 9 -6.45 10.15 19.32
CA TRP A 9 -7.53 10.06 18.34
C TRP A 9 -7.13 10.60 16.97
N SER A 10 -6.50 11.78 16.92
CA SER A 10 -6.02 12.34 15.67
C SER A 10 -4.93 11.47 15.01
N SER A 11 -4.07 10.84 15.81
CA SER A 11 -3.08 9.88 15.30
C SER A 11 -3.76 8.64 14.69
N LEU A 12 -4.79 8.11 15.35
CA LEU A 12 -5.61 6.98 14.89
C LEU A 12 -6.33 7.30 13.59
N GLU A 13 -6.93 8.49 13.46
CA GLU A 13 -7.58 8.94 12.24
C GLU A 13 -6.61 9.02 11.06
N ASN A 14 -5.40 9.54 11.30
CA ASN A 14 -4.38 9.61 10.27
C ASN A 14 -3.90 8.21 9.83
N ILE A 15 -3.77 7.26 10.76
CA ILE A 15 -3.44 5.86 10.44
C ILE A 15 -4.58 5.22 9.65
N ALA A 16 -5.83 5.40 10.08
CA ALA A 16 -7.00 4.88 9.38
C ALA A 16 -7.11 5.45 7.95
N ALA A 17 -6.88 6.76 7.79
CA ALA A 17 -6.86 7.41 6.49
C ALA A 17 -5.74 6.87 5.58
N PHE A 18 -4.56 6.58 6.14
CA PHE A 18 -3.47 5.95 5.42
C PHE A 18 -3.83 4.51 4.97
N LEU A 19 -4.41 3.70 5.85
CA LEU A 19 -4.79 2.30 5.59
C LEU A 19 -6.00 2.15 4.66
N LYS A 20 -6.86 3.17 4.57
CA LYS A 20 -8.07 3.14 3.73
C LYS A 20 -7.77 2.80 2.26
N ARG A 21 -6.62 3.23 1.73
CA ARG A 21 -6.21 2.92 0.34
C ARG A 21 -5.93 1.43 0.15
N PHE A 22 -5.31 0.78 1.13
CA PHE A 22 -5.06 -0.67 1.12
C PHE A 22 -6.39 -1.43 1.16
N ALA A 23 -7.28 -1.08 2.09
CA ALA A 23 -8.58 -1.73 2.21
C ALA A 23 -9.42 -1.63 0.92
N LYS A 24 -9.41 -0.47 0.26
CA LYS A 24 -10.10 -0.27 -1.02
C LYS A 24 -9.55 -1.21 -2.10
N LEU A 25 -8.23 -1.20 -2.31
CA LEU A 25 -7.59 -2.03 -3.32
C LEU A 25 -7.79 -3.52 -3.05
N SER A 26 -7.64 -3.97 -1.80
CA SER A 26 -7.92 -5.37 -1.43
C SER A 26 -9.37 -5.77 -1.69
N THR A 27 -10.33 -4.89 -1.42
CA THR A 27 -11.76 -5.17 -1.70
C THR A 27 -12.01 -5.29 -3.20
N GLU A 28 -11.43 -4.40 -4.00
CA GLU A 28 -11.52 -4.44 -5.46
C GLU A 28 -10.91 -5.73 -6.01
N MET A 29 -9.73 -6.13 -5.52
CA MET A 29 -9.10 -7.38 -5.96
C MET A 29 -9.89 -8.62 -5.55
N CYS A 30 -10.39 -8.68 -4.32
CA CYS A 30 -11.19 -9.80 -3.82
C CYS A 30 -12.58 -9.88 -4.48
N SER A 31 -13.06 -8.81 -5.13
CA SER A 31 -14.30 -8.83 -5.91
C SER A 31 -14.15 -9.50 -7.27
N SER A 32 -12.91 -9.68 -7.75
CA SER A 32 -12.64 -10.41 -8.99
C SER A 32 -12.64 -11.92 -8.72
N PHE A 33 -13.32 -12.69 -9.57
CA PHE A 33 -13.35 -14.16 -9.47
C PHE A 33 -11.99 -14.80 -9.76
N TYR A 34 -11.10 -14.09 -10.47
CA TYR A 34 -9.73 -14.52 -10.78
C TYR A 34 -8.78 -13.34 -10.66
N LEU A 35 -7.97 -13.38 -9.61
CA LEU A 35 -6.95 -12.39 -9.34
C LEU A 35 -5.77 -12.69 -10.28
N THR A 36 -5.74 -12.06 -11.46
CA THR A 36 -4.67 -12.27 -12.44
C THR A 36 -3.42 -11.49 -12.03
N ILE A 37 -2.25 -12.06 -12.33
CA ILE A 37 -0.95 -11.40 -12.12
C ILE A 37 -0.92 -10.00 -12.77
N SER A 38 -1.60 -9.83 -13.91
CA SER A 38 -1.77 -8.53 -14.58
C SER A 38 -2.49 -7.48 -13.73
N ALA A 39 -3.38 -7.86 -12.81
CA ALA A 39 -4.05 -6.94 -11.90
C ALA A 39 -3.24 -6.70 -10.60
N VAL A 40 -2.47 -7.70 -10.17
CA VAL A 40 -1.59 -7.59 -8.98
C VAL A 40 -0.48 -6.56 -9.19
N TYR A 41 0.05 -6.49 -10.41
CA TYR A 41 1.17 -5.61 -10.73
C TYR A 41 0.83 -4.10 -10.59
N PRO A 42 -0.23 -3.57 -11.24
CA PRO A 42 -0.71 -2.22 -11.01
C PRO A 42 -1.06 -1.94 -9.54
N MET A 43 -1.60 -2.93 -8.81
CA MET A 43 -1.87 -2.77 -7.38
C MET A 43 -0.59 -2.48 -6.60
N TYR A 44 0.46 -3.28 -6.78
CA TYR A 44 1.74 -3.05 -6.09
C TYR A 44 2.29 -1.67 -6.40
N ASN A 45 2.28 -1.25 -7.67
CA ASN A 45 2.75 0.07 -8.07
C ASN A 45 1.94 1.19 -7.39
N HIS A 46 0.61 1.09 -7.36
CA HIS A 46 -0.24 2.07 -6.67
C HIS A 46 0.00 2.14 -5.15
N LEU A 47 0.30 1.01 -4.50
CA LEU A 47 0.61 0.97 -3.08
C LEU A 47 1.99 1.54 -2.77
N ILE A 48 2.99 1.24 -3.61
CA ILE A 48 4.35 1.79 -3.54
C ILE A 48 4.28 3.32 -3.67
N ASP A 49 3.62 3.83 -4.71
CA ASP A 49 3.41 5.27 -4.93
C ASP A 49 2.74 5.97 -3.73
N HIS A 50 1.71 5.32 -3.15
CA HIS A 50 1.01 5.86 -1.99
C HIS A 50 1.93 5.96 -0.76
N CYS A 51 2.78 4.96 -0.54
CA CYS A 51 3.77 4.98 0.53
C CYS A 51 4.84 6.05 0.30
N GLU A 52 5.36 6.20 -0.93
CA GLU A 52 6.37 7.22 -1.25
C GLU A 52 5.87 8.64 -1.01
N LYS A 53 4.65 8.94 -1.47
CA LYS A 53 3.99 10.24 -1.22
C LYS A 53 3.84 10.53 0.28
N ARG A 54 3.62 9.48 1.09
CA ARG A 54 3.46 9.56 2.55
C ARG A 54 4.78 9.48 3.31
N MET A 55 5.88 9.14 2.66
CA MET A 55 7.20 9.19 3.26
C MET A 55 7.84 10.58 3.05
N ASN A 56 7.59 11.17 1.88
CA ASN A 56 8.21 12.43 1.45
C ASN A 56 7.43 13.69 1.83
N ASN A 57 6.23 13.55 2.41
CA ASN A 57 5.44 14.69 2.86
C ASN A 57 5.94 15.18 4.24
N THR A 58 6.37 16.44 4.30
CA THR A 58 6.96 17.08 5.49
C THR A 58 5.92 17.56 6.51
N GLU A 59 4.64 17.59 6.15
CA GLU A 59 3.54 18.07 6.98
C GLU A 59 2.90 16.97 7.84
N ILE A 60 3.24 15.71 7.59
CA ILE A 60 2.70 14.55 8.32
C ILE A 60 3.61 14.10 9.45
N SER A 61 3.01 13.45 10.45
CA SER A 61 3.75 13.02 11.63
C SER A 61 4.90 12.08 11.27
N LYS A 62 6.04 12.25 11.94
CA LYS A 62 7.23 11.40 11.77
C LYS A 62 6.91 9.90 11.95
N LYS A 63 5.95 9.57 12.81
CA LYS A 63 5.47 8.19 13.01
C LYS A 63 4.83 7.62 11.73
N ILE A 64 3.98 8.40 11.06
CA ILE A 64 3.34 7.98 9.80
C ILE A 64 4.37 7.81 8.70
N ALA A 65 5.33 8.72 8.58
CA ALA A 65 6.41 8.61 7.60
C ALA A 65 7.26 7.35 7.84
N MET A 66 7.60 7.04 9.11
CA MET A 66 8.31 5.81 9.47
C MET A 66 7.48 4.55 9.17
N SER A 67 6.18 4.57 9.45
CA SER A 67 5.29 3.45 9.11
C SER A 67 5.14 3.26 7.60
N ALA A 68 5.02 4.36 6.84
CA ALA A 68 4.97 4.31 5.38
C ALA A 68 6.25 3.71 4.80
N LYS A 69 7.43 4.07 5.35
CA LYS A 69 8.71 3.48 4.97
C LYS A 69 8.74 1.97 5.25
N ALA A 70 8.37 1.53 6.45
CA ALA A 70 8.38 0.11 6.80
C ALA A 70 7.45 -0.72 5.89
N ILE A 71 6.31 -0.15 5.51
CA ILE A 71 5.38 -0.79 4.58
C ILE A 71 5.93 -0.80 3.15
N TRP A 72 6.57 0.29 2.71
CA TRP A 72 7.26 0.36 1.42
C TRP A 72 8.34 -0.72 1.32
N ASP A 73 9.20 -0.86 2.34
CA ASP A 73 10.24 -1.89 2.38
C ASP A 73 9.63 -3.30 2.25
N LYS A 74 8.49 -3.54 2.92
CA LYS A 74 7.79 -4.82 2.84
C LYS A 74 7.17 -5.07 1.46
N LEU A 75 6.57 -4.06 0.85
CA LEU A 75 6.00 -4.16 -0.50
C LEU A 75 7.09 -4.45 -1.54
N GLN A 76 8.24 -3.78 -1.44
CA GLN A 76 9.41 -4.04 -2.30
C GLN A 76 9.96 -5.46 -2.13
N GLU A 77 10.03 -5.97 -0.89
CA GLU A 77 10.44 -7.36 -0.63
C GLU A 77 9.54 -8.36 -1.37
N TYR A 78 8.21 -8.19 -1.29
CA TYR A 78 7.26 -9.08 -1.96
C TYR A 78 7.28 -8.93 -3.48
N TYR A 79 7.38 -7.70 -3.97
CA TYR A 79 7.50 -7.39 -5.39
C TYR A 79 8.74 -8.05 -5.99
N ASN A 80 9.91 -7.91 -5.36
CA ASN A 80 11.16 -8.52 -5.83
C ASN A 80 11.16 -10.05 -5.71
N LYS A 81 10.45 -10.63 -4.71
CA LYS A 81 10.27 -12.09 -4.61
C LYS A 81 9.36 -12.66 -5.71
N THR A 82 8.57 -11.82 -6.37
CA THR A 82 7.63 -12.21 -7.42
C THR A 82 8.05 -11.75 -8.82
N SER A 83 9.11 -10.97 -8.97
CA SER A 83 9.49 -10.32 -10.24
C SER A 83 10.17 -11.22 -11.26
N ASP A 84 10.97 -12.21 -10.86
CA ASP A 84 11.90 -12.86 -11.81
C ASP A 84 11.24 -13.73 -12.89
N SER A 85 9.95 -14.07 -12.76
CA SER A 85 9.23 -14.85 -13.80
C SER A 85 7.85 -14.31 -14.14
N PHE A 86 7.23 -13.50 -13.27
CA PHE A 86 5.85 -13.06 -13.44
C PHE A 86 5.72 -11.67 -14.08
N HIS A 87 6.77 -10.84 -14.05
CA HIS A 87 6.77 -9.51 -14.69
C HIS A 87 6.51 -9.58 -16.20
N TYR A 88 7.27 -10.42 -16.89
CA TYR A 88 7.13 -10.59 -18.34
C TYR A 88 5.74 -11.09 -18.70
N ILE A 89 5.21 -12.04 -17.94
CA ILE A 89 3.86 -12.60 -18.16
C ILE A 89 2.80 -11.52 -17.88
N ALA A 90 2.96 -10.72 -16.81
CA ALA A 90 2.08 -9.61 -16.47
C ALA A 90 2.00 -8.58 -17.60
N THR A 91 3.15 -8.09 -18.07
CA THR A 91 3.24 -7.07 -19.13
C THR A 91 2.73 -7.58 -20.48
N ILE A 92 2.94 -8.86 -20.80
CA ILE A 92 2.37 -9.47 -22.01
C ILE A 92 0.85 -9.58 -21.92
N LEU A 93 0.31 -9.94 -20.75
CA LEU A 93 -1.12 -10.10 -20.53
C LEU A 93 -1.88 -8.78 -20.40
N ASP A 94 -1.23 -7.72 -19.92
CA ASP A 94 -1.81 -6.38 -19.77
C ASP A 94 -0.73 -5.30 -19.98
N PRO A 95 -0.56 -4.79 -21.21
CA PRO A 95 0.53 -3.88 -21.59
C PRO A 95 0.26 -2.40 -21.25
N GLN A 96 -0.66 -2.11 -20.32
CA GLN A 96 -1.06 -0.74 -19.98
C GLN A 96 0.06 0.15 -19.43
#